data_AF-A0A2E6T9B0-F1
#
_entry.id   AF-A0A2E6T9B0-F1
#
_cell.length_a   1.000
_cell.length_b   1.000
_cell.length_c   1.000
_cell.angle_alpha   90.00
_cell.angle_beta   90.00
_cell.angle_gamma   90.00
#
_symmetry.space_group_name_H-M   'P 1'
#
loop_
_entity.id
_entity.type
_entity.pdbx_description
1 polymer ?
#
loop_
_entity_poly.entity_id
_entity_poly.type
_entity_poly.pdbx_seq_one_letter_code
_entity_poly.pdbx_strand_id
1 'polypeptide(L)'
;MPRILNKKNISVIILVIITLYLSGFFLNLFKLFKYDYDQRMNLVYEICGKESYGFINQIHKENNFNKNVKILNPNPNFSFNNSNWFKHKINKKFYSDRLILINENDNLEKISRDKYILTFNKKNLGLFKIVRKNRNCYYLKKYD
;
A
#
# COMPACT_ATOMS: atom_id res chain seq x y z
N MET A 1 -25.51 45.67 18.42
CA MET A 1 -25.10 45.02 19.68
C MET A 1 -23.99 44.02 19.39
N PRO A 2 -22.73 44.24 19.79
CA PRO A 2 -21.75 43.17 19.71
C PRO A 2 -22.09 42.17 20.82
N ARG A 3 -22.40 40.92 20.43
CA ARG A 3 -22.57 39.81 21.36
C ARG A 3 -21.22 39.60 22.04
N ILE A 4 -21.06 40.11 23.26
CA ILE A 4 -19.88 39.90 24.09
C ILE A 4 -19.73 38.39 24.24
N LEU A 5 -18.72 37.79 23.61
CA LEU A 5 -18.33 36.42 23.91
C LEU A 5 -18.02 36.37 25.41
N ASN A 6 -18.90 35.71 26.16
CA ASN A 6 -18.71 35.50 27.60
C ASN A 6 -17.31 34.89 27.83
N LYS A 7 -16.54 35.33 28.84
CA LYS A 7 -15.14 34.87 29.05
C LYS A 7 -15.00 33.33 29.04
N LYS A 8 -16.06 32.64 29.50
CA LYS A 8 -16.20 31.18 29.45
C LYS A 8 -16.20 30.61 28.01
N ASN A 9 -16.85 31.28 27.05
CA ASN A 9 -16.90 30.87 25.64
C ASN A 9 -15.54 31.04 24.95
N ILE A 10 -14.78 32.08 25.29
CA ILE A 10 -13.43 32.31 24.73
C ILE A 10 -12.48 31.19 25.19
N SER A 11 -12.53 30.83 26.48
CA SER A 11 -11.72 29.74 27.03
C SER A 11 -12.00 28.40 26.33
N VAL A 12 -13.29 28.08 26.07
CA VAL A 12 -13.67 26.88 25.31
C VAL A 12 -13.14 26.91 23.88
N ILE A 13 -13.21 28.05 23.18
CA ILE A 13 -12.68 28.18 21.82
C ILE A 13 -11.16 27.96 21.81
N ILE A 14 -10.43 28.55 22.76
CA ILE A 14 -8.98 28.37 22.89
C ILE A 14 -8.65 26.90 23.13
N LEU A 15 -9.37 26.23 24.04
CA LEU A 15 -9.18 24.82 24.32
C LEU A 15 -9.39 23.96 23.06
N VAL A 16 -10.46 24.24 22.29
CA VAL A 16 -10.71 23.55 21.00
C VAL A 16 -9.58 23.77 20.01
N ILE A 17 -9.12 25.02 19.82
CA ILE A 17 -8.01 25.32 18.90
C ILE A 17 -6.73 24.58 19.32
N ILE A 18 -6.43 24.55 20.63
CA ILE A 18 -5.28 23.80 21.15
C ILE A 18 -5.43 22.30 20.86
N THR A 19 -6.61 21.71 21.10
CA THR A 19 -6.87 20.30 20.79
C THR A 19 -6.72 20.00 19.28
N LEU A 20 -7.21 20.89 18.41
CA LEU A 20 -7.04 20.76 16.96
C LEU A 20 -5.57 20.88 16.54
N TYR A 21 -4.81 21.79 17.14
CA TYR A 21 -3.39 21.93 16.87
C TYR A 21 -2.60 20.70 17.32
N LEU A 22 -2.80 20.24 18.57
CA LEU A 22 -2.09 19.10 19.15
C LEU A 22 -2.41 17.78 18.41
N SER A 23 -3.60 17.64 17.85
CA SER A 23 -3.97 16.47 17.03
C SER A 23 -3.43 16.51 15.60
N GLY A 24 -2.75 17.59 15.18
CA GLY A 24 -2.29 17.78 13.80
C GLY A 24 -3.44 17.97 12.80
N PHE A 25 -4.63 18.38 13.27
CA PHE A 25 -5.84 18.51 12.47
C PHE A 25 -5.62 19.36 11.21
N PHE A 26 -4.99 20.53 11.36
CA PHE A 26 -4.78 21.45 10.24
C PHE A 26 -3.89 20.86 9.14
N LEU A 27 -2.83 20.13 9.50
CA LEU A 27 -1.97 19.46 8.53
C LEU A 27 -2.72 18.34 7.79
N ASN A 28 -3.51 17.56 8.51
CA ASN A 28 -4.31 16.49 7.92
C ASN A 28 -5.41 17.04 7.01
N LEU A 29 -6.07 18.12 7.42
CA LEU A 29 -7.06 18.83 6.62
C LEU A 29 -6.44 19.38 5.34
N PHE A 30 -5.26 20.00 5.43
CA PHE A 30 -4.51 20.46 4.27
C PHE A 30 -4.17 19.32 3.31
N LYS A 31 -3.72 18.16 3.83
CA LYS A 31 -3.45 16.97 3.01
C LYS A 31 -4.70 16.44 2.31
N LEU A 32 -5.87 16.48 2.97
CA LEU A 32 -7.15 16.07 2.39
C LEU A 32 -7.57 16.97 1.22
N PHE A 33 -7.38 18.28 1.35
CA PHE A 33 -7.71 19.23 0.29
C PHE A 33 -6.71 19.22 -0.86
N LYS A 34 -5.41 19.09 -0.57
CA LYS A 34 -4.35 19.21 -1.58
C LYS A 34 -4.18 17.97 -2.45
N TYR A 35 -4.30 16.77 -1.86
CA TYR A 35 -3.95 15.52 -2.52
C TYR A 35 -5.19 14.69 -2.80
N ASP A 36 -5.27 14.07 -3.97
CA ASP A 36 -6.34 13.11 -4.28
C ASP A 36 -6.20 11.80 -3.48
N TYR A 37 -7.15 10.88 -3.63
CA TYR A 37 -7.14 9.61 -2.91
C TYR A 37 -5.87 8.78 -3.18
N ASP A 38 -5.47 8.60 -4.43
CA ASP A 38 -4.31 7.78 -4.80
C ASP A 38 -3.02 8.41 -4.28
N GLN A 39 -2.89 9.73 -4.36
CA GLN A 39 -1.76 10.49 -3.83
C GLN A 39 -1.67 10.35 -2.31
N ARG A 40 -2.79 10.48 -1.59
CA ARG A 40 -2.83 10.30 -0.13
C ARG A 40 -2.46 8.87 0.26
N MET A 41 -2.98 7.87 -0.45
CA MET A 41 -2.62 6.48 -0.21
C MET A 41 -1.12 6.24 -0.46
N ASN A 42 -0.55 6.81 -1.52
CA ASN A 42 0.89 6.72 -1.79
C ASN A 42 1.75 7.42 -0.72
N LEU A 43 1.28 8.53 -0.14
CA LEU A 43 1.99 9.21 0.96
C LEU A 43 2.01 8.37 2.24
N VAL A 44 0.94 7.62 2.50
CA VAL A 44 0.82 6.80 3.73
C VAL A 44 1.49 5.43 3.55
N TYR A 45 1.19 4.74 2.46
CA TYR A 45 1.52 3.34 2.21
C TYR A 45 2.68 3.14 1.22
N GLU A 46 3.24 4.24 0.70
CA GLU A 46 4.40 4.26 -0.21
C GLU A 46 4.18 3.54 -1.54
N ILE A 47 5.13 3.74 -2.46
CA ILE A 47 5.15 3.03 -3.75
C ILE A 47 5.73 1.63 -3.54
N CYS A 48 6.96 1.57 -3.02
CA CYS A 48 7.68 0.35 -2.69
C CYS A 48 8.39 0.52 -1.36
N GLY A 49 7.74 -0.01 -0.33
CA GLY A 49 7.91 0.33 1.07
C GLY A 49 6.55 0.19 1.76
N LYS A 50 6.56 0.04 3.08
CA LYS A 50 5.35 -0.18 3.89
C LYS A 50 4.39 -1.23 3.30
N GLU A 51 3.11 -0.93 3.10
CA GLU A 51 2.14 -1.83 2.45
C GLU A 51 2.16 -1.74 0.91
N SER A 52 2.97 -0.83 0.35
CA SER A 52 3.27 -0.68 -1.08
C SER A 52 2.04 -0.49 -1.96
N TYR A 53 1.07 0.32 -1.47
CA TYR A 53 -0.15 0.62 -2.21
C TYR A 53 0.14 1.14 -3.61
N GLY A 54 1.12 2.03 -3.75
CA GLY A 54 1.39 2.69 -5.03
C GLY A 54 1.78 1.71 -6.12
N PHE A 55 2.66 0.75 -5.81
CA PHE A 55 3.02 -0.31 -6.77
C PHE A 55 1.82 -1.20 -7.10
N ILE A 56 1.04 -1.62 -6.09
CA ILE A 56 -0.15 -2.46 -6.29
C ILE A 56 -1.16 -1.75 -7.20
N ASN A 57 -1.42 -0.46 -6.95
CA ASN A 57 -2.36 0.35 -7.71
C ASN A 57 -1.90 0.50 -9.17
N GLN A 58 -0.60 0.75 -9.40
CA GLN A 58 -0.01 0.83 -10.74
C GLN A 58 -0.21 -0.47 -11.53
N ILE A 59 0.17 -1.62 -10.96
CA ILE A 59 0.02 -2.92 -11.63
C ILE A 59 -1.44 -3.21 -11.97
N HIS A 60 -2.37 -2.90 -11.06
CA HIS A 60 -3.81 -3.09 -11.31
C HIS A 60 -4.36 -2.19 -12.42
N LYS A 61 -3.93 -0.91 -12.48
CA LYS A 61 -4.33 0.02 -13.55
C LYS A 61 -3.75 -0.40 -14.91
N GLU A 62 -2.51 -0.85 -14.95
CA GLU A 62 -1.84 -1.26 -16.19
C GLU A 62 -2.42 -2.57 -16.77
N ASN A 63 -2.84 -3.51 -15.93
CA ASN A 63 -3.21 -4.87 -16.37
C ASN A 63 -4.72 -5.14 -16.41
N ASN A 64 -5.58 -4.26 -15.87
CA ASN A 64 -7.04 -4.40 -15.86
C ASN A 64 -7.54 -5.80 -15.43
N PHE A 65 -7.03 -6.32 -14.29
CA PHE A 65 -7.32 -7.68 -13.85
C PHE A 65 -8.82 -7.97 -13.64
N ASN A 66 -9.30 -9.10 -14.15
CA ASN A 66 -10.68 -9.59 -13.92
C ASN A 66 -10.80 -10.55 -12.73
N LYS A 67 -9.67 -11.09 -12.25
CA LYS A 67 -9.50 -11.96 -11.07
C LYS A 67 -8.62 -11.27 -10.03
N ASN A 68 -8.59 -11.82 -8.81
CA ASN A 68 -7.69 -11.35 -7.77
C ASN A 68 -6.25 -11.76 -8.07
N VAL A 69 -5.28 -10.90 -7.74
CA VAL A 69 -3.85 -11.24 -7.79
C VAL A 69 -3.37 -11.41 -6.36
N LYS A 70 -2.62 -12.49 -6.09
CA LYS A 70 -2.07 -12.73 -4.77
C LYS A 70 -0.95 -11.73 -4.51
N ILE A 71 -0.97 -11.10 -3.35
CA ILE A 71 0.05 -10.16 -2.90
C ILE A 71 0.79 -10.78 -1.73
N LEU A 72 2.10 -10.93 -1.87
CA LEU A 72 2.99 -11.43 -0.83
C LEU A 72 3.88 -10.31 -0.32
N ASN A 73 4.01 -10.24 1.00
CA ASN A 73 4.93 -9.35 1.70
C ASN A 73 5.83 -10.22 2.60
N PRO A 74 7.10 -10.44 2.26
CA PRO A 74 7.99 -11.27 3.05
C PRO A 74 8.59 -10.55 4.25
N ASN A 75 8.40 -9.23 4.37
CA ASN A 75 8.90 -8.47 5.50
C ASN A 75 8.07 -8.80 6.77
N PRO A 76 8.64 -9.49 7.77
CA PRO A 76 7.91 -9.92 8.96
C PRO A 76 7.59 -8.74 9.90
N ASN A 77 8.24 -7.59 9.73
CA ASN A 77 8.08 -6.43 10.59
C ASN A 77 6.80 -5.63 10.30
N PHE A 78 5.96 -6.10 9.37
CA PHE A 78 4.71 -5.44 9.02
C PHE A 78 3.52 -6.03 9.77
N SER A 79 2.89 -5.20 10.62
CA SER A 79 1.73 -5.58 11.44
C SER A 79 0.44 -5.81 10.63
N PHE A 80 0.36 -5.24 9.41
CA PHE A 80 -0.79 -5.39 8.52
C PHE A 80 -0.42 -6.24 7.29
N ASN A 81 -0.51 -7.56 7.43
CA ASN A 81 -0.06 -8.52 6.42
C ASN A 81 -1.06 -8.75 5.27
N ASN A 82 -1.92 -7.76 4.95
CA ASN A 82 -3.00 -7.98 4.00
C ASN A 82 -3.18 -6.87 2.96
N SER A 83 -2.09 -6.47 2.31
CA SER A 83 -2.13 -5.62 1.11
C SER A 83 -3.07 -6.16 0.01
N ASN A 84 -3.41 -7.46 0.05
CA ASN A 84 -4.45 -8.06 -0.79
C ASN A 84 -5.77 -7.26 -0.76
N TRP A 85 -6.14 -6.67 0.39
CA TRP A 85 -7.39 -5.93 0.52
C TRP A 85 -7.49 -4.67 -0.35
N PHE A 86 -6.37 -4.03 -0.72
CA PHE A 86 -6.41 -2.78 -1.49
C PHE A 86 -7.13 -2.90 -2.84
N LYS A 87 -7.09 -4.08 -3.46
CA LYS A 87 -7.69 -4.34 -4.78
C LYS A 87 -8.47 -5.65 -4.82
N HIS A 88 -8.83 -6.20 -3.66
CA HIS A 88 -9.59 -7.43 -3.59
C HIS A 88 -11.00 -7.25 -4.16
N LYS A 89 -11.40 -8.17 -5.04
CA LYS A 89 -12.76 -8.28 -5.58
C LYS A 89 -13.45 -9.48 -4.93
N ILE A 90 -14.54 -9.20 -4.22
CA ILE A 90 -15.39 -10.23 -3.59
C ILE A 90 -15.89 -11.20 -4.69
N ASN A 91 -15.98 -12.49 -4.38
CA ASN A 91 -16.44 -13.55 -5.27
C ASN A 91 -15.61 -13.75 -6.56
N LYS A 92 -14.40 -13.17 -6.64
CA LYS A 92 -13.47 -13.44 -7.73
C LYS A 92 -12.39 -14.41 -7.27
N LYS A 93 -12.12 -15.43 -8.10
CA LYS A 93 -10.99 -16.35 -7.90
C LYS A 93 -9.66 -15.59 -8.02
N PHE A 94 -8.59 -16.17 -7.49
CA PHE A 94 -7.24 -15.70 -7.69
C PHE A 94 -6.65 -16.23 -9.01
N TYR A 95 -5.75 -15.49 -9.62
CA TYR A 95 -4.84 -16.03 -10.63
C TYR A 95 -3.88 -17.03 -9.97
N SER A 96 -3.71 -18.19 -10.59
CA SER A 96 -2.75 -19.21 -10.16
C SER A 96 -1.33 -18.95 -10.68
N ASP A 97 -1.20 -18.15 -11.73
CA ASP A 97 0.02 -17.88 -12.48
C ASP A 97 0.60 -16.49 -12.21
N ARG A 98 -0.06 -15.64 -11.40
CA ARG A 98 0.32 -14.23 -11.22
C ARG A 98 0.42 -13.86 -9.76
N LEU A 99 1.43 -13.07 -9.43
CA LEU A 99 1.72 -12.67 -8.06
C LEU A 99 2.34 -11.27 -8.02
N ILE A 100 1.94 -10.47 -7.04
CA ILE A 100 2.64 -9.25 -6.68
C ILE A 100 3.45 -9.54 -5.42
N LEU A 101 4.73 -9.22 -5.44
CA LEU A 101 5.66 -9.40 -4.34
C LEU A 101 6.17 -8.03 -3.94
N ILE A 102 5.96 -7.61 -2.69
CA ILE A 102 6.31 -6.29 -2.17
C ILE A 102 7.32 -6.42 -1.04
N ASN A 103 8.13 -5.37 -0.81
CA ASN A 103 9.18 -5.35 0.22
C ASN A 103 10.12 -6.56 0.20
N GLU A 104 10.53 -6.92 -1.00
CA GLU A 104 11.26 -8.14 -1.27
C GLU A 104 12.76 -7.90 -1.36
N ASN A 105 13.50 -8.51 -0.43
CA ASN A 105 14.93 -8.36 -0.34
C ASN A 105 15.71 -9.63 -0.74
N ASP A 106 15.27 -10.82 -0.30
CA ASP A 106 16.13 -12.03 -0.32
C ASP A 106 15.43 -13.35 -0.75
N ASN A 107 14.16 -13.32 -1.12
CA ASN A 107 13.35 -14.50 -1.47
C ASN A 107 13.33 -14.81 -2.99
N LEU A 108 13.86 -13.93 -3.84
CA LEU A 108 13.99 -14.11 -5.29
C LEU A 108 15.43 -14.45 -5.69
N GLU A 109 15.66 -15.71 -6.04
CA GLU A 109 16.95 -16.19 -6.54
C GLU A 109 16.94 -16.27 -8.07
N LYS A 110 17.93 -15.67 -8.73
CA LYS A 110 18.02 -15.68 -10.19
C LYS A 110 18.72 -16.95 -10.68
N ILE A 111 18.04 -17.76 -11.50
CA ILE A 111 18.65 -18.95 -12.14
C ILE A 111 19.21 -18.62 -13.52
N SER A 112 18.44 -17.91 -14.33
CA SER A 112 18.79 -17.59 -15.73
C SER A 112 18.46 -16.14 -16.05
N ARG A 113 18.63 -15.75 -17.33
CA ARG A 113 18.39 -14.37 -17.79
C ARG A 113 17.01 -13.84 -17.41
N ASP A 114 16.00 -14.70 -17.41
CA ASP A 114 14.59 -14.38 -17.24
C ASP A 114 13.86 -15.22 -16.18
N LYS A 115 14.50 -16.25 -15.60
CA LYS A 115 13.91 -17.15 -14.59
C LYS A 115 14.42 -16.88 -13.18
N TYR A 116 13.48 -16.82 -12.25
CA TYR A 116 13.72 -16.64 -10.82
C TYR A 116 13.00 -17.71 -10.00
N ILE A 117 13.66 -18.29 -8.99
CA ILE A 117 13.00 -19.09 -7.96
C ILE A 117 12.45 -18.12 -6.92
N LEU A 118 11.18 -18.30 -6.56
CA LEU A 118 10.60 -17.61 -5.42
C LEU A 118 10.50 -18.55 -4.22
N THR A 119 11.20 -18.24 -3.14
CA THR A 119 11.13 -18.98 -1.88
C THR A 119 10.49 -18.13 -0.80
N PHE A 120 9.24 -18.41 -0.43
CA PHE A 120 8.52 -17.63 0.57
C PHE A 120 8.31 -18.45 1.85
N ASN A 121 8.69 -17.93 3.02
CA ASN A 121 8.58 -18.64 4.30
C ASN A 121 9.19 -20.05 4.26
N LYS A 122 10.42 -20.16 3.71
CA LYS A 122 11.14 -21.44 3.52
C LYS A 122 10.44 -22.44 2.58
N LYS A 123 9.44 -22.02 1.81
CA LYS A 123 8.76 -22.86 0.81
C LYS A 123 9.05 -22.34 -0.60
N ASN A 124 9.53 -23.22 -1.46
CA ASN A 124 9.67 -22.92 -2.88
C ASN A 124 8.28 -22.83 -3.52
N LEU A 125 7.94 -21.67 -4.07
CA LEU A 125 6.67 -21.40 -4.75
C LEU A 125 6.75 -21.66 -6.27
N GLY A 126 7.94 -21.95 -6.78
CA GLY A 126 8.22 -22.30 -8.17
C GLY A 126 9.03 -21.25 -8.91
N LEU A 127 9.06 -21.40 -10.23
CA LEU A 127 9.77 -20.53 -11.15
C LEU A 127 8.88 -19.39 -11.63
N PHE A 128 9.43 -18.18 -11.68
CA PHE A 128 8.74 -16.97 -12.08
C PHE A 128 9.59 -16.13 -13.04
N LYS A 129 8.89 -15.41 -13.90
CA LYS A 129 9.41 -14.29 -14.69
C LYS A 129 9.03 -12.99 -14.00
N ILE A 130 9.97 -12.05 -13.93
CA ILE A 130 9.68 -10.67 -13.56
C ILE A 130 9.05 -9.96 -14.76
N VAL A 131 7.79 -9.58 -14.65
CA VAL A 131 7.07 -8.79 -15.65
C VAL A 131 7.31 -7.29 -15.42
N ARG A 132 7.29 -6.86 -14.15
CA ARG A 132 7.56 -5.47 -13.75
C ARG A 132 8.37 -5.45 -12.46
N LYS A 133 9.31 -4.51 -12.37
CA LYS A 133 10.10 -4.23 -11.18
C LYS A 133 10.07 -2.75 -10.85
N ASN A 134 9.92 -2.42 -9.58
CA ASN A 134 10.20 -1.10 -9.04
C ASN A 134 10.86 -1.28 -7.67
N ARG A 135 12.14 -0.88 -7.51
CA ARG A 135 12.93 -1.13 -6.29
C ARG A 135 12.83 -2.60 -5.85
N ASN A 136 12.28 -2.84 -4.66
CA ASN A 136 12.05 -4.14 -4.03
C ASN A 136 10.59 -4.64 -4.18
N CYS A 137 9.82 -4.12 -5.15
CA CYS A 137 8.55 -4.70 -5.55
C CYS A 137 8.62 -5.31 -6.95
N TYR A 138 7.91 -6.42 -7.11
CA TYR A 138 7.91 -7.23 -8.31
C TYR A 138 6.50 -7.68 -8.68
N TYR A 139 6.15 -7.57 -9.95
CA TYR A 139 5.02 -8.27 -10.52
C TYR A 139 5.55 -9.49 -11.28
N LEU A 140 5.11 -10.66 -10.85
CA LEU A 140 5.64 -11.95 -11.27
C LEU A 140 4.58 -12.73 -12.04
N LYS A 141 5.03 -13.44 -13.08
CA LYS A 141 4.25 -14.46 -13.78
C LYS A 141 4.96 -15.80 -13.67
N LYS A 142 4.26 -16.87 -13.30
CA LYS A 142 4.83 -18.21 -13.19
C LYS A 142 5.37 -18.67 -14.56
N TYR A 143 6.52 -19.32 -14.58
CA TYR A 143 6.98 -20.07 -15.75
C TYR A 143 6.14 -21.33 -15.89
N ASP A 144 5.63 -21.56 -17.09
CA ASP A 144 5.06 -22.85 -17.49
C ASP A 144 6.17 -23.92 -17.56
#